data_AF-A0A9X3TMQ4-F1
#
_entry.id   AF-A0A9X3TMQ4-F1
#
_cell.length_a   1.000
_cell.length_b   1.000
_cell.length_c   1.000
_cell.angle_alpha   90.00
_cell.angle_beta   90.00
_cell.angle_gamma   90.00
#
_symmetry.space_group_name_H-M   'P 1'
#
loop_
_entity.id
_entity.type
_entity.pdbx_description
1 polymer ?
#
loop_
_entity_poly.entity_id
_entity_poly.type
_entity_poly.pdbx_seq_one_letter_code
_entity_poly.pdbx_strand_id
1 'polypeptide(L)'
;MKTALYQIAYQIGIHPTKMAKLVREGEITGEVPGDNPQSKEAWVDLLSLRNFIEWQREQGRLDEAAYLKAIRHIERTLDSR
;
A
#
# COMPACT_ATOMS: atom_id res chain seq x y z
N MET A 1 -5.69 -2.63 -10.00
CA MET A 1 -6.36 -3.72 -9.25
C MET A 1 -6.43 -3.33 -7.78
N LYS A 2 -7.60 -3.43 -7.13
CA LYS A 2 -7.76 -2.99 -5.73
C LYS A 2 -7.60 -4.12 -4.71
N THR A 3 -7.07 -3.84 -3.53
CA THR A 3 -7.05 -4.76 -2.39
C THR A 3 -7.47 -4.07 -1.09
N ALA A 4 -7.84 -4.84 -0.07
CA ALA A 4 -8.19 -4.30 1.24
C ALA A 4 -6.98 -3.59 1.87
N LEU A 5 -7.17 -2.33 2.28
CA LEU A 5 -6.09 -1.46 2.76
C LEU A 5 -5.36 -2.09 3.94
N TYR A 6 -6.10 -2.50 4.97
CA TYR A 6 -5.49 -3.04 6.19
C TYR A 6 -4.67 -4.31 5.93
N GLN A 7 -5.12 -5.17 5.00
CA GLN A 7 -4.45 -6.43 4.71
C GLN A 7 -3.07 -6.21 4.09
N ILE A 8 -3.01 -5.39 3.04
CA ILE A 8 -1.74 -5.15 2.34
C ILE A 8 -0.78 -4.30 3.19
N ALA A 9 -1.31 -3.33 3.95
CA ALA A 9 -0.52 -2.50 4.86
C ALA A 9 0.32 -3.34 5.82
N TYR A 10 -0.29 -4.30 6.53
CA TYR A 10 0.44 -5.18 7.44
C TYR A 10 1.46 -6.07 6.72
N GLN A 11 1.13 -6.59 5.54
CA GLN A 11 2.04 -7.44 4.77
C GLN A 11 3.31 -6.70 4.35
N ILE A 12 3.19 -5.44 3.94
CA ILE A 12 4.33 -4.64 3.49
C ILE A 12 5.01 -3.83 4.61
N GLY A 13 4.53 -3.96 5.86
CA GLY A 13 5.14 -3.29 7.01
C GLY A 13 4.80 -1.79 7.11
N ILE A 14 3.70 -1.34 6.52
CA ILE A 14 3.17 0.02 6.68
C ILE A 14 1.98 -0.05 7.63
N HIS A 15 1.93 0.80 8.65
CA HIS A 15 0.77 0.86 9.54
C HIS A 15 -0.49 1.27 8.75
N PRO A 16 -1.67 0.65 8.94
CA PRO A 16 -2.88 0.99 8.18
C PRO A 16 -3.25 2.48 8.23
N THR A 17 -3.10 3.12 9.40
CA THR A 17 -3.32 4.59 9.54
C THR A 17 -2.36 5.41 8.68
N LYS A 18 -1.10 4.97 8.54
CA LYS A 18 -0.11 5.62 7.66
C LYS A 18 -0.51 5.43 6.20
N MET A 19 -0.95 4.24 5.81
CA MET A 19 -1.42 3.99 4.45
C MET A 19 -2.69 4.79 4.11
N ALA A 20 -3.65 4.89 5.05
CA ALA A 20 -4.82 5.75 4.87
C ALA A 20 -4.44 7.22 4.71
N LYS A 21 -3.42 7.70 5.44
CA LYS A 21 -2.88 9.05 5.24
C LYS A 21 -2.37 9.25 3.81
N LEU A 22 -1.61 8.30 3.26
CA LEU A 22 -1.13 8.36 1.88
C LEU A 22 -2.28 8.43 0.86
N VAL A 23 -3.37 7.68 1.10
CA VAL A 23 -4.58 7.77 0.26
C VAL A 23 -5.20 9.16 0.31
N ARG A 24 -5.38 9.72 1.52
CA ARG A 24 -5.96 11.06 1.71
C ARG A 24 -5.11 12.17 1.10
N GLU A 25 -3.79 12.02 1.14
CA GLU A 25 -2.83 12.97 0.56
C GLU A 25 -2.68 12.82 -0.96
N GLY A 26 -3.30 11.78 -1.56
CA GLY A 26 -3.23 11.53 -3.00
C GLY A 26 -1.91 10.89 -3.45
N GLU A 27 -1.08 10.44 -2.52
CA GLU A 27 0.20 9.76 -2.79
C GLU A 27 -0.01 8.36 -3.40
N ILE A 28 -1.10 7.69 -3.03
CA ILE A 28 -1.56 6.42 -3.59
C ILE A 28 -3.06 6.46 -3.81
N THR A 29 -3.55 5.74 -4.81
CA THR A 29 -4.98 5.67 -5.11
C THR A 29 -5.68 4.69 -4.18
N GLY A 30 -6.80 5.10 -3.59
CA GLY A 30 -7.60 4.26 -2.71
C GLY A 30 -8.83 4.97 -2.18
N GLU A 31 -9.52 4.32 -1.24
CA GLU A 31 -10.67 4.86 -0.54
C GLU A 31 -10.61 4.45 0.93
N VAL A 32 -10.93 5.39 1.83
CA VAL A 32 -10.96 5.16 3.28
C VAL A 32 -12.28 5.70 3.85
N PRO A 33 -13.38 4.92 3.76
CA PRO A 33 -14.69 5.37 4.22
C PRO A 33 -14.69 5.70 5.72
N GLY A 34 -15.25 6.85 6.07
CA GLY A 34 -15.32 7.32 7.46
C GLY A 34 -13.96 7.47 8.14
N ASP A 35 -12.88 7.63 7.36
CA ASP A 35 -11.50 7.62 7.83
C ASP A 35 -11.11 6.37 8.64
N ASN A 36 -11.79 5.25 8.39
CA ASN A 36 -11.53 3.99 9.07
C ASN A 36 -10.67 3.06 8.21
N PRO A 37 -9.33 2.99 8.43
CA PRO A 37 -8.45 2.11 7.65
C PRO A 37 -8.73 0.61 7.84
N GLN A 38 -9.47 0.22 8.88
CA GLN A 38 -9.88 -1.17 9.13
C GLN A 38 -11.26 -1.51 8.54
N SER A 39 -11.93 -0.53 7.91
CA SER A 39 -13.19 -0.79 7.24
C SER A 39 -13.01 -1.88 6.17
N LYS A 40 -13.99 -2.78 6.05
CA LYS A 40 -14.03 -3.78 4.97
C LYS A 40 -14.15 -3.12 3.59
N GLU A 41 -14.64 -1.88 3.56
CA GLU A 41 -14.77 -1.06 2.37
C GLU A 41 -13.52 -0.23 2.09
N ALA A 42 -12.54 -0.17 3.00
CA ALA A 42 -11.29 0.54 2.75
C ALA A 42 -10.39 -0.26 1.81
N TRP A 43 -9.95 0.37 0.72
CA TRP A 43 -9.16 -0.30 -0.32
C TRP A 43 -8.06 0.61 -0.88
N VAL A 44 -7.04 0.00 -1.49
CA VAL A 44 -5.96 0.67 -2.22
C VAL A 44 -5.75 0.01 -3.58
N ASP A 45 -5.37 0.79 -4.59
CA ASP A 45 -4.94 0.27 -5.87
C ASP A 45 -3.47 -0.17 -5.81
N LEU A 46 -3.24 -1.44 -6.15
CA LEU A 46 -1.92 -2.08 -6.05
C LEU A 46 -0.88 -1.49 -6.99
N LEU A 47 -1.26 -0.98 -8.16
CA LEU A 47 -0.30 -0.39 -9.10
C LEU A 47 0.18 0.98 -8.58
N SER A 48 -0.75 1.80 -8.09
CA SER A 48 -0.37 3.07 -7.44
C SER A 48 0.53 2.84 -6.23
N LEU A 49 0.24 1.82 -5.42
CA LEU A 49 1.05 1.45 -4.26
C LEU A 49 2.43 0.93 -4.67
N ARG A 50 2.52 0.10 -5.72
CA ARG A 50 3.78 -0.39 -6.29
C ARG A 50 4.68 0.77 -6.71
N ASN A 51 4.12 1.71 -7.48
CA ASN A 51 4.85 2.88 -7.97
C ASN A 51 5.33 3.77 -6.82
N PHE A 52 4.50 3.96 -5.79
CA PHE A 52 4.90 4.70 -4.58
C PHE A 52 6.07 4.02 -3.86
N ILE A 53 6.04 2.69 -3.70
CA ILE A 53 7.12 1.93 -3.05
C ILE A 53 8.43 2.00 -3.86
N GLU A 54 8.35 1.89 -5.19
CA GLU A 54 9.50 2.07 -6.08
C GLU A 54 10.09 3.47 -5.93
N TRP A 55 9.24 4.51 -5.96
CA TRP A 55 9.69 5.89 -5.77
C TRP A 55 10.36 6.11 -4.41
N GLN A 56 9.82 5.56 -3.31
CA GLN A 56 10.45 5.66 -1.98
C GLN A 56 11.86 5.04 -1.97
N ARG A 57 12.07 3.93 -2.67
CA ARG A 57 13.39 3.30 -2.82
C ARG A 57 14.34 4.19 -3.62
N GLU A 58 13.88 4.73 -4.76
CA GLU A 58 14.68 5.64 -5.60
C GLU A 58 15.12 6.91 -4.87
N GLN A 59 14.29 7.41 -3.95
CA GLN A 59 14.61 8.55 -3.09
C GLN A 59 15.54 8.20 -1.90
N GLY A 60 15.97 6.93 -1.77
CA GLY A 60 16.77 6.46 -0.64
C GLY A 60 16.01 6.45 0.70
N ARG A 61 14.68 6.47 0.68
CA ARG A 61 13.81 6.51 1.86
C ARG A 61 13.33 5.14 2.32
N LEU A 62 13.60 4.12 1.51
CA LEU A 62 13.26 2.73 1.77
C LEU A 62 14.49 1.86 1.49
N ASP A 63 14.92 1.07 2.47
CA ASP A 63 16.04 0.14 2.28
C ASP A 63 15.66 -1.03 1.36
N GLU A 64 16.68 -1.70 0.82
CA GLU A 64 16.50 -2.77 -0.16
C GLU A 64 15.69 -3.95 0.40
N ALA A 65 15.88 -4.31 1.68
CA ALA A 65 15.18 -5.44 2.28
C ALA A 65 13.68 -5.13 2.45
N ALA A 66 13.35 -3.93 2.90
CA ALA A 66 11.99 -3.44 3.03
C ALA A 66 11.30 -3.31 1.65
N TYR A 67 12.02 -2.80 0.65
CA TYR A 67 11.55 -2.73 -0.74
C TYR A 67 11.21 -4.12 -1.31
N LEU A 68 12.16 -5.06 -1.24
CA LEU A 68 11.95 -6.42 -1.76
C LEU A 68 10.80 -7.15 -1.06
N LYS A 69 10.64 -6.94 0.26
CA LYS A 69 9.50 -7.45 1.00
C LYS A 69 8.19 -6.86 0.47
N ALA A 70 8.11 -5.55 0.32
CA ALA A 70 6.90 -4.87 -0.11
C ALA A 70 6.48 -5.31 -1.52
N ILE A 71 7.40 -5.28 -2.49
CA ILE A 71 7.13 -5.68 -3.88
C ILE A 71 6.70 -7.15 -3.95
N ARG A 72 7.37 -8.07 -3.25
CA ARG A 72 6.97 -9.48 -3.22
C ARG A 72 5.51 -9.67 -2.81
N HIS A 73 5.05 -8.95 -1.78
CA HIS A 73 3.67 -9.05 -1.31
C HIS A 73 2.68 -8.38 -2.29
N ILE A 74 3.06 -7.26 -2.90
CA ILE A 74 2.25 -6.57 -3.92
C ILE A 74 2.08 -7.46 -5.14
N GLU A 75 3.17 -7.98 -5.72
CA GLU A 75 3.15 -8.84 -6.91
C GLU A 75 2.36 -10.13 -6.66
N ARG A 76 2.57 -10.79 -5.51
CA ARG A 76 1.77 -11.97 -5.15
C ARG A 76 0.26 -11.65 -5.07
N THR A 77 -0.10 -10.45 -4.63
CA THR A 77 -1.51 -10.02 -4.55
C THR A 77 -2.07 -9.69 -5.94
N LEU A 78 -1.21 -9.23 -6.86
CA LEU A 78 -1.56 -9.04 -8.27
C LEU A 78 -1.79 -10.40 -8.97
N ASP A 79 -0.91 -11.37 -8.74
CA ASP A 79 -1.02 -12.70 -9.40
C ASP A 79 -2.21 -13.54 -8.90
N SER A 80 -2.73 -13.24 -7.70
CA SER A 80 -3.79 -14.03 -7.06
C SER A 80 -5.21 -13.62 -7.47
N ARG A 81 -5.39 -12.73 -8.46
CA ARG A 81 -6.70 -12.20 -8.86
C ARG A 81 -6.85 -12.17 -10.37
#